data_AF-A0A1F9DWZ9-F1
#
_entry.id   AF-A0A1F9DWZ9-F1
#
_cell.length_a   1.000
_cell.length_b   1.000
_cell.length_c   1.000
_cell.angle_alpha   90.00
_cell.angle_beta   90.00
_cell.angle_gamma   90.00
#
_symmetry.space_group_name_H-M   'P 1'
#
loop_
_entity.id
_entity.type
_entity.pdbx_description
1 polymer ?
#
loop_
_entity_poly.entity_id
_entity_poly.type
_entity_poly.pdbx_seq_one_letter_code
_entity_poly.pdbx_strand_id
1 'polypeptide(L)'
;MGKVFLIEPLKVLRQAITLSLFPEHDVMGKGDIGASEVAGFKDYDLLIVDAAALRERNSLTPDIIRAIQGCQTPTVWLEEDPSSHTVKREKLVIVKKPIEKEPFQLAVAGLLAPPGHAKERIGSLVAATSKGTAKKGSGETSEQSAFRFIDLVDVVDDKPPPKQGKKAPRKSK
;
A
#
# COMPACT_ATOMS: atom_id res chain seq x y z
N MET A 1 -15.38 14.36 -3.71
CA MET A 1 -14.19 14.35 -2.83
C MET A 1 -14.61 13.67 -1.54
N GLY A 2 -14.01 12.52 -1.23
CA GLY A 2 -14.38 11.74 -0.04
C GLY A 2 -13.37 11.93 1.09
N LYS A 3 -13.83 11.88 2.33
CA LYS A 3 -12.99 11.89 3.54
C LYS A 3 -12.56 10.47 3.87
N VAL A 4 -11.26 10.22 3.89
CA VAL A 4 -10.66 8.91 4.16
C VAL A 4 -9.89 8.98 5.46
N PHE A 5 -10.15 8.05 6.38
CA PHE A 5 -9.33 7.86 7.57
C PHE A 5 -8.39 6.69 7.36
N LEU A 6 -7.09 6.95 7.44
CA LEU A 6 -6.04 5.95 7.23
C LEU A 6 -5.34 5.65 8.55
N ILE A 7 -5.32 4.37 8.93
CA ILE A 7 -4.53 3.87 10.06
C ILE A 7 -3.39 3.03 9.50
N GLU A 8 -2.20 3.61 9.55
CA GLU A 8 -0.98 3.01 9.02
C GLU A 8 0.22 3.38 9.92
N PRO A 9 0.70 2.42 10.74
CA PRO A 9 1.82 2.64 11.63
C PRO A 9 3.10 3.06 10.92
N LEU A 10 3.37 2.53 9.71
CA LEU A 10 4.57 2.84 8.96
C LEU A 10 4.44 4.19 8.23
N LYS A 11 5.17 5.21 8.71
CA LYS A 11 5.11 6.59 8.17
C LYS A 11 5.27 6.68 6.65
N VAL A 12 6.19 5.89 6.08
CA VAL A 12 6.46 5.90 4.64
C VAL A 12 5.26 5.37 3.86
N LEU A 13 4.68 4.24 4.28
CA LEU A 13 3.51 3.66 3.63
C LEU A 13 2.28 4.57 3.79
N ARG A 14 2.12 5.18 4.97
CA ARG A 14 1.06 6.17 5.21
C ARG A 14 1.14 7.32 4.22
N GLN A 15 2.33 7.89 4.05
CA GLN A 15 2.54 8.97 3.09
C GLN A 15 2.30 8.52 1.65
N ALA A 16 2.75 7.32 1.27
CA ALA A 16 2.54 6.78 -0.07
C ALA A 16 1.06 6.60 -0.39
N ILE A 17 0.27 6.06 0.56
CA ILE A 17 -1.18 5.91 0.41
C ILE A 17 -1.86 7.28 0.31
N THR A 18 -1.54 8.22 1.20
CA THR A 18 -2.08 9.59 1.16
C THR A 18 -1.83 10.24 -0.20
N LEU A 19 -0.60 10.14 -0.73
CA LEU A 19 -0.26 10.70 -2.04
C LEU A 19 -0.97 9.96 -3.19
N SER A 20 -1.20 8.66 -3.08
CA SER A 20 -1.87 7.86 -4.12
C SER A 20 -3.37 8.16 -4.27
N LEU A 21 -3.98 8.76 -3.25
CA LEU A 21 -5.40 9.11 -3.18
C LEU A 21 -5.65 10.61 -3.37
N PHE A 22 -4.59 11.41 -3.44
CA PHE A 22 -4.64 12.84 -3.72
C PHE A 22 -4.55 13.07 -5.25
N PRO A 23 -5.32 14.02 -5.81
CA PRO A 23 -6.20 15.00 -5.15
C PRO A 23 -7.66 14.57 -4.95
N GLU A 24 -8.02 13.33 -5.28
CA GLU A 24 -9.41 12.88 -5.35
C GLU A 24 -10.09 12.77 -3.96
N HIS A 25 -9.29 12.50 -2.93
CA HIS A 25 -9.72 12.25 -1.56
C HIS A 25 -8.91 13.05 -0.54
N ASP A 26 -9.59 13.48 0.52
CA ASP A 26 -8.96 14.09 1.69
C ASP A 26 -8.62 12.98 2.69
N VAL A 27 -7.33 12.70 2.89
CA VAL A 27 -6.85 11.57 3.68
C VAL A 27 -6.27 12.06 5.00
N MET A 28 -6.90 11.69 6.12
CA MET A 28 -6.33 11.86 7.45
C MET A 28 -5.63 10.58 7.91
N GLY A 29 -4.29 10.62 7.93
CA GLY A 29 -3.46 9.49 8.33
C GLY A 29 -2.99 9.53 9.78
N LYS A 30 -3.27 8.47 10.55
CA LYS A 30 -2.71 8.23 11.89
C LYS A 30 -1.86 6.95 11.93
N GLY A 31 -0.93 6.91 12.90
CA GLY A 31 -0.06 5.75 13.11
C GLY A 31 -0.63 4.73 14.10
N ASP A 32 -1.60 5.17 14.90
CA ASP A 32 -2.21 4.46 16.00
C ASP A 32 -3.71 4.77 16.08
N ILE A 33 -4.44 3.94 16.81
CA ILE A 33 -5.87 4.12 17.11
C ILE A 33 -6.02 4.24 18.61
N GLY A 34 -6.59 5.37 19.05
CA GLY A 34 -7.12 5.53 20.39
C GLY A 34 -8.64 5.41 20.41
N ALA A 35 -9.21 5.39 21.63
CA ALA A 35 -10.65 5.31 21.82
C ALA A 35 -11.42 6.53 21.28
N SER A 36 -10.77 7.70 21.23
CA SER A 36 -11.38 8.92 20.71
C SER A 36 -11.54 8.89 19.19
N GLU A 37 -10.60 8.28 18.48
CA GLU A 37 -10.60 8.15 17.02
C GLU A 37 -11.72 7.24 16.55
N VAL A 38 -11.90 6.14 17.28
CA VAL A 38 -12.93 5.14 17.02
C VAL A 38 -14.34 5.76 17.02
N ALA A 39 -14.61 6.68 17.95
CA ALA A 39 -15.90 7.37 18.02
C ALA A 39 -16.17 8.26 16.78
N GLY A 40 -15.11 8.72 16.12
CA GLY A 40 -15.16 9.58 14.93
C GLY A 40 -15.24 8.82 13.60
N PHE A 41 -15.20 7.49 13.58
CA PHE A 41 -15.19 6.72 12.31
C PHE A 41 -16.39 6.98 11.40
N LYS A 42 -17.52 7.37 11.99
CA LYS A 42 -18.75 7.75 11.27
C LYS A 42 -18.65 9.05 10.46
N ASP A 43 -17.65 9.88 10.76
CA ASP A 43 -17.48 11.19 10.11
C ASP A 43 -16.66 11.11 8.81
N TYR A 44 -16.19 9.90 8.46
CA TYR A 44 -15.45 9.59 7.24
C TYR A 44 -16.29 8.76 6.29
N ASP A 45 -16.00 8.89 5.00
CA ASP A 45 -16.65 8.12 3.93
C ASP A 45 -15.98 6.73 3.77
N LEU A 46 -14.71 6.60 4.17
CA LEU A 46 -13.94 5.37 4.08
C LEU A 46 -12.92 5.27 5.21
N LEU A 47 -12.74 4.07 5.76
CA LEU A 47 -11.61 3.72 6.62
C LEU A 47 -10.63 2.83 5.84
N ILE A 48 -9.33 3.04 6.03
CA ILE A 48 -8.27 2.17 5.55
C ILE A 48 -7.45 1.76 6.75
N VAL A 49 -7.36 0.45 7.02
CA VAL A 49 -6.74 -0.07 8.24
C VAL A 49 -5.65 -1.05 7.87
N ASP A 50 -4.40 -0.76 8.25
CA ASP A 50 -3.33 -1.74 8.17
C ASP A 50 -3.35 -2.69 9.36
N ALA A 51 -4.14 -3.76 9.21
CA ALA A 51 -4.30 -4.75 10.25
C ALA A 51 -3.05 -5.59 10.49
N ALA A 52 -2.30 -5.90 9.42
CA ALA A 52 -1.04 -6.62 9.54
C ALA A 52 -0.05 -5.85 10.42
N ALA A 53 0.22 -4.58 10.09
CA ALA A 53 1.17 -3.78 10.86
C ALA A 53 0.67 -3.45 12.28
N LEU A 54 -0.64 -3.25 12.46
CA LEU A 54 -1.20 -3.05 13.80
C LEU A 54 -1.09 -4.31 14.66
N ARG A 55 -1.23 -5.51 14.06
CA ARG A 55 -1.07 -6.80 14.75
C ARG A 55 0.39 -7.02 15.14
N GLU A 56 1.33 -6.79 14.22
CA GLU A 56 2.77 -6.88 14.50
C GLU A 56 3.20 -5.96 15.65
N ARG A 57 2.58 -4.78 15.76
CA ARG A 57 2.85 -3.80 16.82
C ARG A 57 2.01 -3.99 18.07
N ASN A 58 1.23 -5.07 18.18
CA ASN A 58 0.29 -5.32 19.29
C ASN A 58 -0.66 -4.14 19.58
N SER A 59 -0.96 -3.34 18.55
CA SER A 59 -1.80 -2.14 18.63
C SER A 59 -3.23 -2.41 18.15
N LEU A 60 -3.49 -3.55 17.51
CA LEU A 60 -4.84 -4.00 17.13
C LEU A 60 -5.53 -4.67 18.32
N THR A 61 -6.08 -3.88 19.24
CA THR A 61 -6.76 -4.42 20.43
C THR A 61 -8.15 -4.99 20.10
N PRO A 62 -8.69 -5.91 20.93
CA PRO A 62 -10.04 -6.43 20.74
C PRO A 62 -11.13 -5.36 20.73
N ASP A 63 -10.94 -4.27 21.46
CA ASP A 63 -11.88 -3.14 21.51
C ASP A 63 -11.91 -2.39 20.18
N ILE A 64 -10.75 -2.19 19.56
CA ILE A 64 -10.64 -1.60 18.22
C ILE A 64 -11.30 -2.51 17.19
N ILE A 65 -11.03 -3.82 17.24
CA ILE A 65 -11.66 -4.80 16.34
C ILE A 65 -13.19 -4.72 16.47
N ARG A 66 -13.72 -4.75 17.70
CA ARG A 66 -15.16 -4.66 17.97
C ARG A 66 -15.76 -3.36 17.44
N ALA A 67 -15.03 -2.26 17.57
CA ALA A 67 -15.53 -0.98 17.09
C ALA A 67 -15.52 -0.86 15.56
N ILE A 68 -14.50 -1.41 14.88
CA ILE A 68 -14.48 -1.49 13.41
C ILE A 68 -15.58 -2.44 12.92
N GLN A 69 -15.81 -3.55 13.61
CA GLN A 69 -16.92 -4.47 13.32
C GLN A 69 -18.30 -3.79 13.45
N GLY A 70 -18.49 -2.96 14.48
CA GLY A 70 -19.74 -2.22 14.71
C GLY A 70 -19.92 -0.95 13.86
N CYS A 71 -18.89 -0.52 13.14
CA CYS A 71 -18.92 0.69 12.34
C CYS A 71 -19.64 0.46 10.99
N GLN A 72 -20.47 1.41 10.56
CA GLN A 72 -21.16 1.37 9.26
C GLN A 72 -20.30 1.90 8.10
N THR A 73 -19.24 2.65 8.42
CA THR A 73 -18.33 3.23 7.43
C THR A 73 -17.64 2.13 6.65
N PRO A 74 -17.65 2.16 5.30
CA PRO A 74 -16.88 1.25 4.46
C PRO A 74 -15.42 1.13 4.90
N THR A 75 -14.80 -0.04 4.74
CA THR A 75 -13.41 -0.24 5.19
C THR A 75 -12.61 -1.06 4.19
N VAL A 76 -11.42 -0.57 3.87
CA VAL A 76 -10.34 -1.34 3.26
C VAL A 76 -9.46 -1.90 4.38
N TRP A 77 -9.27 -3.21 4.36
CA TRP A 77 -8.48 -3.94 5.36
C TRP A 77 -7.20 -4.47 4.70
N LEU A 78 -6.04 -3.93 5.10
CA LEU A 78 -4.76 -4.35 4.56
C LEU A 78 -4.22 -5.51 5.39
N GLU A 79 -3.92 -6.63 4.74
CA GLU A 79 -3.54 -7.87 5.41
C GLU A 79 -2.47 -8.61 4.62
N GLU A 80 -1.57 -9.33 5.29
CA GLU A 80 -0.58 -10.18 4.62
C GLU A 80 -1.19 -11.51 4.15
N ASP A 81 -1.92 -12.16 5.07
CA ASP A 81 -2.68 -13.36 4.79
C ASP A 81 -4.19 -13.04 4.83
N PRO A 82 -4.89 -13.05 3.68
CA PRO A 82 -6.32 -12.74 3.64
C PRO A 82 -7.18 -13.73 4.45
N SER A 83 -6.66 -14.88 4.90
CA SER A 83 -7.39 -15.79 5.78
C SER A 83 -7.31 -15.40 7.27
N SER A 84 -6.41 -14.48 7.64
CA SER A 84 -6.14 -14.07 9.03
C SER A 84 -7.04 -12.94 9.56
N HIS A 85 -7.94 -12.42 8.72
CA HIS A 85 -8.82 -11.31 9.11
C HIS A 85 -9.90 -11.78 10.10
N THR A 86 -10.15 -10.96 11.12
CA THR A 86 -11.13 -11.26 12.18
C THR A 86 -12.45 -10.52 12.00
N VAL A 87 -12.52 -9.55 11.08
CA VAL A 87 -13.67 -8.68 10.85
C VAL A 87 -14.55 -9.27 9.74
N LYS A 88 -15.78 -9.66 10.04
CA LYS A 88 -16.76 -10.17 9.06
C LYS A 88 -17.93 -9.20 8.93
N ARG A 89 -18.03 -8.47 7.81
CA ARG A 89 -19.13 -7.52 7.53
C ARG A 89 -19.25 -7.23 6.03
N GLU A 90 -20.41 -6.73 5.60
CA GLU A 90 -20.75 -6.55 4.17
C GLU A 90 -19.93 -5.48 3.45
N LYS A 91 -19.59 -4.35 4.12
CA LYS A 91 -18.84 -3.23 3.52
C LYS A 91 -17.35 -3.29 3.89
N LEU A 92 -16.73 -4.44 3.66
CA LEU A 92 -15.32 -4.68 3.91
C LEU A 92 -14.66 -5.23 2.65
N VAL A 93 -13.56 -4.60 2.22
CA VAL A 93 -12.71 -5.12 1.16
C VAL A 93 -11.34 -5.42 1.74
N ILE A 94 -10.86 -6.64 1.56
CA ILE A 94 -9.53 -7.05 2.01
C ILE A 94 -8.57 -6.84 0.84
N VAL A 95 -7.50 -6.08 1.08
CA VAL A 95 -6.41 -5.89 0.13
C VAL A 95 -5.19 -6.61 0.69
N LYS A 96 -4.74 -7.63 -0.05
CA LYS A 96 -3.57 -8.41 0.31
C LYS A 96 -2.30 -7.57 0.10
N LYS A 97 -1.32 -7.71 1.00
CA LYS A 97 0.04 -7.20 0.83
C LYS A 97 0.90 -8.19 0.03
N PRO A 98 1.82 -7.71 -0.84
CA PRO A 98 2.17 -6.31 -1.09
C PRO A 98 1.06 -5.53 -1.82
N ILE A 99 0.93 -4.23 -1.50
CA ILE A 99 -0.16 -3.39 -2.02
C ILE A 99 0.15 -2.96 -3.45
N GLU A 100 -0.59 -3.51 -4.41
CA GLU A 100 -0.55 -3.07 -5.79
C GLU A 100 -1.46 -1.87 -6.00
N LYS A 101 -1.00 -0.90 -6.81
CA LYS A 101 -1.69 0.38 -7.00
C LYS A 101 -3.08 0.23 -7.60
N GLU A 102 -3.22 -0.49 -8.71
CA GLU A 102 -4.49 -0.59 -9.43
C GLU A 102 -5.56 -1.35 -8.62
N PRO A 103 -5.28 -2.52 -8.02
CA PRO A 103 -6.26 -3.21 -7.17
C PRO A 103 -6.68 -2.37 -5.96
N PHE A 104 -5.73 -1.64 -5.36
CA PHE A 104 -6.01 -0.76 -4.24
C PHE A 104 -6.94 0.40 -4.63
N GLN A 105 -6.65 1.10 -5.75
CA GLN A 105 -7.49 2.19 -6.23
C GLN A 105 -8.88 1.70 -6.64
N LEU A 106 -8.99 0.52 -7.25
CA LEU A 106 -10.28 -0.09 -7.57
C LEU A 106 -11.09 -0.43 -6.30
N ALA A 107 -10.45 -0.95 -5.26
CA ALA A 107 -11.10 -1.22 -3.98
C ALA A 107 -11.64 0.07 -3.33
N VAL A 108 -10.84 1.13 -3.32
CA VAL A 108 -11.23 2.44 -2.78
C VAL A 108 -12.40 3.03 -3.59
N ALA A 109 -12.28 3.06 -4.92
CA ALA A 109 -13.32 3.58 -5.79
C ALA A 109 -14.63 2.78 -5.68
N GLY A 110 -14.54 1.45 -5.57
CA GLY A 110 -15.71 0.59 -5.41
C GLY A 110 -16.47 0.82 -4.10
N LEU A 111 -15.75 1.14 -3.02
CA LEU A 111 -16.36 1.44 -1.72
C LEU A 111 -16.93 2.86 -1.61
N LEU A 112 -16.34 3.81 -2.34
CA LEU A 112 -16.78 5.21 -2.37
C LEU A 112 -17.82 5.50 -3.47
N ALA A 113 -18.08 4.55 -4.37
CA ALA A 113 -19.08 4.70 -5.42
C ALA A 113 -20.51 4.77 -4.84
N PRO A 114 -21.41 5.60 -5.41
CA PRO A 114 -22.80 5.64 -4.98
C PRO A 114 -23.48 4.27 -5.16
N PRO A 115 -24.42 3.90 -4.27
CA PRO A 115 -25.19 2.66 -4.40
C PRO A 115 -25.99 2.67 -5.71
N GLY A 116 -25.52 1.93 -6.71
CA GLY A 116 -26.10 1.88 -8.05
C GLY A 116 -25.09 1.57 -9.16
N HIS A 117 -23.81 1.91 -8.97
CA HIS A 117 -22.75 1.69 -9.98
C HIS A 117 -21.86 0.46 -9.72
N ALA A 118 -21.98 -0.19 -8.56
CA ALA A 118 -21.07 -1.25 -8.13
C ALA A 118 -21.38 -2.65 -8.70
N LYS A 119 -22.53 -2.84 -9.36
CA LYS A 119 -23.03 -4.19 -9.71
C LYS A 119 -22.28 -4.90 -10.85
N GLU A 120 -21.45 -4.20 -11.60
CA GLU A 120 -20.87 -4.75 -12.84
C GLU A 120 -19.40 -5.19 -12.73
N ARG A 121 -18.65 -4.79 -11.68
CA ARG A 121 -17.19 -5.01 -11.66
C ARG A 121 -16.67 -6.00 -10.62
N ILE A 122 -17.45 -6.36 -9.61
CA ILE A 122 -17.00 -7.25 -8.51
C ILE A 122 -17.19 -8.74 -8.86
N GLY A 123 -18.06 -9.05 -9.84
CA GLY A 123 -18.34 -10.44 -10.25
C GLY A 123 -17.19 -11.16 -10.97
N SER A 124 -16.15 -10.46 -11.41
CA SER A 124 -15.09 -11.04 -12.24
C SER A 124 -13.89 -11.60 -11.45
N LEU A 125 -13.72 -11.24 -10.15
CA LEU A 125 -12.55 -11.69 -9.38
C LEU A 125 -12.75 -12.95 -8.53
N VAL A 126 -13.99 -13.46 -8.41
CA VAL A 126 -14.30 -14.61 -7.51
C VAL A 126 -14.41 -15.95 -8.24
N ALA A 127 -14.23 -15.98 -9.56
CA ALA A 127 -14.37 -17.21 -10.38
C ALA A 127 -13.02 -17.69 -10.93
N ALA A 128 -12.00 -17.84 -10.08
CA ALA A 128 -10.76 -18.51 -10.48
C ALA A 128 -10.17 -19.39 -9.38
N THR A 129 -10.99 -20.10 -8.61
CA THR A 129 -10.51 -21.27 -7.87
C THR A 129 -11.63 -22.31 -7.75
N SER A 130 -11.35 -23.52 -8.23
CA SER A 130 -11.97 -24.83 -7.89
C SER A 130 -12.59 -25.59 -9.08
N LYS A 131 -11.76 -26.36 -9.80
CA LYS A 131 -11.95 -27.81 -9.98
C LYS A 131 -10.73 -28.43 -10.64
N GLY A 132 -10.02 -29.26 -9.89
CA GLY A 132 -8.96 -30.10 -10.41
C GLY A 132 -9.48 -31.29 -11.23
N THR A 133 -8.63 -31.82 -12.10
CA THR A 133 -8.31 -33.26 -12.19
C THR A 133 -7.12 -33.44 -13.13
N ALA A 134 -6.25 -34.39 -12.76
CA ALA A 134 -4.92 -34.60 -13.29
C ALA A 134 -4.87 -35.17 -14.72
N LYS A 135 -3.83 -34.80 -15.49
CA LYS A 135 -3.02 -35.81 -16.20
C LYS A 135 -1.63 -35.29 -16.60
N LYS A 136 -0.68 -36.22 -16.40
CA LYS A 136 0.77 -36.22 -16.58
C LYS A 136 1.20 -35.89 -18.02
N GLY A 137 2.27 -35.11 -18.19
CA GLY A 137 2.97 -34.91 -19.46
C GLY A 137 4.28 -34.16 -19.23
N SER A 138 5.40 -34.84 -19.52
CA SER A 138 6.79 -34.40 -19.38
C SER A 138 7.15 -33.20 -20.25
N GLY A 139 8.09 -32.37 -19.77
CA GLY A 139 8.79 -31.39 -20.60
C GLY A 139 9.71 -30.52 -19.74
N GLU A 140 10.95 -30.98 -19.54
CA GLU A 140 12.05 -30.09 -19.16
C GLU A 140 12.35 -29.14 -20.32
N THR A 141 12.27 -27.83 -20.07
CA THR A 141 13.29 -26.92 -20.57
C THR A 141 13.44 -25.76 -19.59
N SER A 142 14.63 -25.73 -18.99
CA SER A 142 15.23 -24.58 -18.33
C SER A 142 15.30 -23.41 -19.31
N GLU A 143 14.99 -22.19 -18.86
CA GLU A 143 15.72 -20.96 -19.24
C GLU A 143 15.19 -19.73 -18.49
N GLN A 144 15.91 -19.38 -17.43
CA GLN A 144 16.28 -18.02 -17.02
C GLN A 144 15.36 -16.87 -17.45
N SER A 145 14.40 -16.51 -16.59
CA SER A 145 13.84 -15.15 -16.60
C SER A 145 14.83 -14.21 -15.92
N ALA A 146 15.67 -13.57 -16.73
CA ALA A 146 16.69 -12.63 -16.33
C ALA A 146 16.10 -11.43 -15.58
N PHE A 147 16.38 -11.34 -14.28
CA PHE A 147 16.27 -10.09 -13.53
C PHE A 147 17.23 -9.07 -14.15
N ARG A 148 16.70 -7.99 -14.73
CA ARG A 148 17.51 -6.85 -15.16
C ARG A 148 17.76 -5.96 -13.94
N PHE A 149 18.90 -6.17 -13.29
CA PHE A 149 19.45 -5.21 -12.33
C PHE A 149 19.81 -3.92 -13.07
N ILE A 150 19.36 -2.77 -12.57
CA ILE A 150 19.79 -1.47 -13.06
C ILE A 150 21.04 -1.09 -12.26
N ASP A 151 22.19 -1.07 -12.92
CA ASP A 151 23.46 -0.63 -12.35
C ASP A 151 23.57 0.89 -12.56
N LEU A 152 23.38 1.65 -11.48
CA LEU A 152 23.45 3.11 -11.49
C LEU A 152 24.88 3.54 -11.15
N VAL A 153 25.69 3.75 -12.17
CA VAL A 153 26.94 4.53 -12.07
C VAL A 153 27.10 5.39 -13.32
N ASP A 154 26.98 6.70 -13.14
CA ASP A 154 27.80 7.62 -13.92
C ASP A 154 28.39 8.66 -12.96
N VAL A 155 29.67 8.43 -12.64
CA VAL A 155 30.51 9.32 -11.84
C VAL A 155 31.06 10.35 -12.81
N VAL A 156 30.47 11.55 -12.82
CA VAL A 156 31.10 12.70 -13.49
C VAL A 156 32.19 13.24 -12.56
N ASP A 157 33.40 12.69 -12.74
CA ASP A 157 34.63 13.28 -12.24
C ASP A 157 34.91 14.54 -13.09
N ASP A 158 34.44 15.70 -12.63
CA ASP A 158 34.82 16.99 -13.20
C ASP A 158 36.30 17.23 -12.92
N LYS A 159 37.15 16.75 -13.84
CA LYS A 159 38.58 16.99 -13.85
C LYS A 159 38.82 18.50 -13.98
N PRO A 160 39.47 19.15 -13.01
CA PRO A 160 39.78 20.57 -13.12
C PRO A 160 40.86 20.80 -14.20
N PRO A 161 40.72 21.84 -15.06
CA PRO A 161 41.72 22.16 -16.06
C PRO A 161 43.05 22.61 -15.42
N PRO A 162 44.20 22.30 -16.04
CA PRO A 162 45.51 22.51 -15.48
C PRO A 162 45.90 23.99 -15.32
N LYS A 163 46.65 24.22 -14.23
CA LYS A 163 47.09 25.48 -13.61
C LYS A 163 47.75 26.47 -14.59
N GLN A 164 47.17 27.66 -14.72
CA GLN A 164 47.88 28.84 -15.22
C GLN A 164 48.86 29.39 -14.16
N GLY A 165 49.99 29.87 -14.67
CA GLY A 165 51.21 30.11 -13.92
C GLY A 165 51.14 31.11 -12.78
N LYS A 166 51.92 30.82 -11.74
CA LYS A 166 52.44 31.82 -10.82
C LYS A 166 53.96 31.79 -10.89
N LYS A 167 54.53 32.94 -11.25
CA LYS A 167 55.97 33.20 -11.29
C LYS A 167 56.57 33.26 -9.87
N ALA A 168 57.85 32.84 -9.83
CA ALA A 168 58.96 33.36 -9.01
C ALA A 168 59.08 32.94 -7.52
N PRO A 169 60.27 33.06 -6.88
CA PRO A 169 61.66 32.87 -7.37
C PRO A 169 62.64 32.17 -6.37
N ARG A 170 63.91 32.01 -6.84
CA ARG A 170 65.21 31.86 -6.11
C ARG A 170 65.65 30.46 -5.62
N LYS A 171 66.80 29.97 -6.10
CA LYS A 171 68.18 30.13 -5.54
C LYS A 171 69.10 29.04 -6.12
N SER A 172 70.36 29.40 -6.39
CA SER A 172 71.60 28.59 -6.39
C SER A 172 72.51 29.16 -7.48
N LYS A 173 73.81 29.40 -7.33
CA LYS A 173 74.76 29.46 -6.21
C LYS A 173 75.94 30.28 -6.77
#